data_AF-A0A357THV0-F1
#
_entry.id   AF-A0A357THV0-F1
#
_cell.length_a   1.000
_cell.length_b   1.000
_cell.length_c   1.000
_cell.angle_alpha   90.00
_cell.angle_beta   90.00
_cell.angle_gamma   90.00
#
_symmetry.space_group_name_H-M   'P 1'
#
loop_
_entity.id
_entity.type
_entity.pdbx_description
1 polymer ?
#
loop_
_entity_poly.entity_id
_entity_poly.type
_entity_poly.pdbx_seq_one_letter_code
_entity_poly.pdbx_strand_id
1 'polypeptide(L)'
;MAETKTFRAGVFSVVKHCYLPRAVSAHPRFELVVVTDDVDQPDWVHERNQKFADEFGIPYVPDVAKAIAEYDLEIAAVSPEAERHCDLA
;
A
#
# COMPACT_ATOMS: atom_id res chain seq x y z
N MET A 1 -13.30 -26.71 -10.22
CA MET A 1 -12.73 -25.46 -10.79
C MET A 1 -11.45 -25.20 -10.05
N ALA A 2 -10.36 -24.83 -10.74
CA ALA A 2 -9.12 -24.49 -10.05
C ALA A 2 -9.36 -23.28 -9.14
N GLU A 3 -8.94 -23.37 -7.88
CA GLU A 3 -8.98 -22.25 -6.95
C GLU A 3 -8.12 -21.12 -7.55
N THR A 4 -8.72 -19.94 -7.69
CA THR A 4 -7.98 -18.79 -8.25
C THR A 4 -7.22 -18.16 -7.10
N LYS A 5 -5.89 -18.27 -7.11
CA LYS A 5 -5.04 -17.66 -6.07
C LYS A 5 -5.32 -16.15 -5.94
N THR A 6 -5.55 -15.71 -4.70
CA THR A 6 -5.55 -14.30 -4.28
C THR A 6 -4.14 -13.90 -3.89
N PHE A 7 -3.73 -12.70 -4.30
CA PHE A 7 -2.43 -12.11 -4.01
C PHE A 7 -2.56 -11.03 -2.95
N ARG A 8 -1.70 -11.09 -1.95
CA ARG A 8 -1.62 -10.08 -0.88
C ARG A 8 -0.85 -8.87 -1.38
N ALA A 9 -1.49 -7.72 -1.41
CA ALA A 9 -0.93 -6.48 -1.95
C ALA A 9 -0.72 -5.43 -0.85
N GLY A 10 0.48 -4.88 -0.78
CA GLY A 10 0.79 -3.71 0.04
C GLY A 10 0.65 -2.43 -0.77
N VAL A 11 0.17 -1.36 -0.13
CA VAL A 11 0.06 -0.03 -0.72
C VAL A 11 1.21 0.83 -0.19
N PHE A 12 2.13 1.20 -1.07
CA PHE A 12 3.34 1.95 -0.74
C PHE A 12 3.11 3.40 -1.12
N SER A 13 2.59 4.15 -0.15
CA SER A 13 2.08 5.51 -0.29
C SER A 13 0.89 5.68 -1.24
N VAL A 14 0.04 6.67 -0.96
CA VAL A 14 -1.03 7.12 -1.87
C VAL A 14 -0.93 8.61 -2.21
N VAL A 15 0.22 9.23 -1.92
CA VAL A 15 0.44 10.67 -2.05
C VAL A 15 0.26 11.15 -3.48
N LYS A 16 0.82 10.44 -4.46
CA LYS A 16 0.67 10.83 -5.86
C LYS A 16 -0.62 10.31 -6.46
N HIS A 17 -0.84 8.99 -6.39
CA HIS A 17 -1.94 8.34 -7.11
C HIS A 17 -2.67 7.30 -6.26
N CYS A 18 -3.68 7.74 -5.53
CA CYS A 18 -4.54 6.84 -4.77
C CYS A 18 -5.50 6.01 -5.65
N TYR A 19 -5.58 6.27 -6.96
CA TYR A 19 -6.36 5.43 -7.88
C TYR A 19 -5.66 4.12 -8.24
N LEU A 20 -4.32 4.04 -8.16
CA LEU A 20 -3.56 2.82 -8.44
C LEU A 20 -3.95 1.68 -7.48
N PRO A 21 -3.83 1.84 -6.14
CA PRO A 21 -4.24 0.78 -5.22
C PRO A 21 -5.74 0.48 -5.29
N ARG A 22 -6.59 1.46 -5.64
CA ARG A 22 -8.03 1.22 -5.90
C ARG A 22 -8.27 0.35 -7.12
N ALA A 23 -7.49 0.52 -8.18
CA ALA A 23 -7.56 -0.34 -9.36
C ALA A 23 -7.11 -1.77 -9.03
N VAL A 24 -6.08 -1.92 -8.17
CA VAL A 24 -5.66 -3.22 -7.65
C VAL A 24 -6.78 -3.89 -6.86
N SER A 25 -7.40 -3.19 -5.90
CA SER A 25 -8.50 -3.74 -5.09
C SER A 25 -9.77 -4.06 -5.88
N ALA A 26 -9.97 -3.45 -7.05
CA ALA A 26 -11.14 -3.69 -7.88
C ALA A 26 -11.14 -5.09 -8.53
N HIS A 27 -9.99 -5.76 -8.60
CA HIS A 27 -9.89 -7.09 -9.19
C HIS A 27 -9.88 -8.17 -8.10
N PRO A 28 -10.75 -9.22 -8.18
CA PRO A 28 -11.00 -10.19 -7.09
C PRO A 28 -9.82 -11.12 -6.76
N ARG A 29 -8.67 -10.92 -7.40
CA ARG A 29 -7.44 -11.69 -7.16
C ARG A 29 -6.44 -10.91 -6.33
N PHE A 30 -6.74 -9.68 -5.94
CA PHE A 30 -5.86 -8.90 -5.09
C PHE A 30 -6.61 -8.49 -3.83
N GLU A 31 -5.91 -8.63 -2.72
CA GLU A 31 -6.37 -8.20 -1.41
C GLU A 31 -5.38 -7.15 -0.92
N LEU A 32 -5.84 -5.93 -0.68
CA LEU A 32 -5.02 -4.93 -0.01
C LEU A 32 -4.94 -5.30 1.47
N VAL A 33 -3.74 -5.42 2.02
CA VAL A 33 -3.55 -5.92 3.40
C VAL A 33 -2.88 -4.92 4.34
N VAL A 34 -2.18 -3.91 3.78
CA VAL A 34 -1.48 -2.88 4.55
C VAL A 34 -1.23 -1.65 3.67
N VAL A 35 -1.25 -0.48 4.30
CA VAL A 35 -0.68 0.76 3.72
C VAL A 35 0.62 1.06 4.46
N THR A 36 1.64 1.50 3.75
CA THR A 36 2.95 1.83 4.33
C THR A 36 3.60 3.02 3.62
N ASP A 37 4.50 3.70 4.33
CA ASP A 37 5.36 4.77 3.81
C ASP A 37 6.60 4.89 4.73
N ASP A 38 7.56 5.72 4.35
CA ASP A 38 8.78 5.92 5.16
C ASP A 38 8.47 6.68 6.45
N VAL A 39 9.16 6.29 7.53
CA VAL A 39 9.05 6.90 8.88
C VAL A 39 9.32 8.40 8.87
N ASP A 40 10.21 8.85 7.97
CA ASP A 40 10.69 10.23 7.91
C ASP A 40 9.79 11.14 7.05
N GLN A 41 8.64 10.64 6.59
CA GLN A 41 7.71 11.47 5.83
C GLN A 41 7.06 12.55 6.71
N PRO A 42 6.65 13.69 6.13
CA PRO A 42 5.91 14.70 6.87
C PRO A 42 4.56 14.17 7.38
N ASP A 43 4.06 14.71 8.51
CA ASP A 43 2.80 14.30 9.12
C ASP A 43 1.62 14.25 8.15
N TRP A 44 1.53 15.19 7.21
CA TRP A 44 0.42 15.23 6.23
C TRP A 44 0.42 14.02 5.28
N VAL A 45 1.59 13.40 5.02
CA VAL A 45 1.72 12.15 4.25
C VAL A 45 1.18 11.00 5.07
N HIS A 46 1.58 10.90 6.34
CA HIS A 46 1.07 9.90 7.28
C HIS A 46 -0.46 10.00 7.44
N GLU A 47 -0.99 11.22 7.61
CA GLU A 47 -2.44 11.46 7.69
C GLU A 47 -3.18 11.02 6.42
N ARG A 48 -2.60 11.28 5.24
CA ARG A 48 -3.20 10.89 3.96
C ARG A 48 -3.21 9.38 3.79
N ASN A 49 -2.12 8.70 4.14
CA ASN A 49 -2.02 7.25 4.08
C ASN A 49 -2.95 6.58 5.12
N GLN A 50 -3.04 7.13 6.33
CA GLN A 50 -3.97 6.68 7.36
C GLN A 50 -5.43 6.77 6.88
N LYS A 51 -5.84 7.89 6.29
CA LYS A 51 -7.20 8.06 5.74
C LYS A 51 -7.54 6.98 4.69
N PHE A 52 -6.59 6.67 3.81
CA PHE A 52 -6.80 5.60 2.83
C PHE A 52 -6.88 4.23 3.50
N ALA A 53 -6.01 3.94 4.48
CA ALA A 53 -6.04 2.69 5.22
C ALA A 53 -7.39 2.49 5.94
N ASP A 54 -7.90 3.55 6.56
CA ASP A 54 -9.20 3.58 7.24
C ASP A 54 -10.37 3.32 6.27
N GLU A 55 -10.34 3.90 5.06
CA GLU A 55 -11.36 3.65 4.02
C GLU A 55 -11.45 2.17 3.63
N PHE A 56 -10.33 1.45 3.66
CA PHE A 56 -10.24 0.03 3.33
C PHE A 56 -10.33 -0.89 4.55
N GLY A 57 -10.37 -0.34 5.76
CA GLY A 57 -10.38 -1.11 7.00
C GLY A 57 -9.09 -1.92 7.23
N ILE A 58 -7.96 -1.44 6.73
CA ILE A 58 -6.65 -2.10 6.79
C ILE A 58 -5.65 -1.27 7.62
N PRO A 59 -4.60 -1.88 8.19
CA PRO A 59 -3.62 -1.16 8.99
C PRO A 59 -2.75 -0.21 8.14
N TYR A 60 -2.36 0.90 8.77
CA TYR A 60 -1.27 1.75 8.32
C TYR A 60 -0.02 1.50 9.16
N VAL A 61 1.11 1.19 8.51
CA VAL A 61 2.41 0.95 9.15
C VAL A 61 3.42 1.95 8.55
N PRO A 62 3.82 3.01 9.27
CA PRO A 62 4.76 4.02 8.77
C PRO A 62 6.22 3.54 8.81
N ASP A 63 6.46 2.29 8.42
CA ASP A 63 7.78 1.67 8.27
C ASP A 63 7.67 0.58 7.20
N VAL A 64 8.25 0.86 6.03
CA VAL A 64 8.20 -0.03 4.86
C VAL A 64 8.86 -1.38 5.13
N ALA A 65 10.01 -1.38 5.79
CA ALA A 65 10.75 -2.61 6.08
C ALA A 65 9.96 -3.50 7.04
N LYS A 66 9.35 -2.91 8.06
CA LYS A 66 8.45 -3.61 8.97
C LYS A 66 7.22 -4.17 8.26
N ALA A 67 6.59 -3.37 7.40
CA ALA A 67 5.40 -3.81 6.64
C ALA A 67 5.71 -5.01 5.73
N ILE A 68 6.85 -5.00 5.03
CA ILE A 68 7.28 -6.13 4.19
C ILE A 68 7.53 -7.38 5.04
N ALA A 69 8.19 -7.24 6.19
CA ALA A 69 8.52 -8.36 7.07
C ALA A 69 7.30 -9.00 7.74
N GLU A 70 6.28 -8.22 8.08
CA GLU A 70 5.13 -8.69 8.88
C GLU A 70 3.93 -9.16 8.04
N TYR A 71 3.76 -8.67 6.80
CA TYR A 71 2.52 -8.86 6.04
C TYR A 71 2.58 -9.88 4.91
N ASP A 72 3.75 -10.47 4.63
CA ASP A 72 3.96 -11.47 3.56
C ASP A 72 3.37 -11.00 2.22
N LEU A 73 3.90 -9.87 1.73
CA LEU A 73 3.40 -9.19 0.54
C LEU A 73 3.89 -9.88 -0.73
N GLU A 74 2.99 -10.12 -1.67
CA GLU A 74 3.32 -10.70 -2.98
C GLU A 74 3.40 -9.62 -4.07
N ILE A 75 2.73 -8.48 -3.84
CA ILE A 75 2.67 -7.35 -4.76
C ILE A 75 2.76 -6.04 -3.97
N ALA A 76 3.42 -5.03 -4.56
CA ALA A 76 3.42 -3.67 -4.08
C ALA A 76 2.74 -2.75 -5.11
N ALA A 77 1.78 -1.95 -4.66
CA ALA A 77 1.22 -0.82 -5.39
C ALA A 77 1.94 0.45 -4.94
N VAL A 78 2.92 0.90 -5.73
CA VAL A 78 3.82 2.01 -5.37
C VAL A 78 3.28 3.32 -5.96
N SER A 79 2.85 4.25 -5.11
CA SER A 79 2.30 5.55 -5.52
C SER A 79 2.72 6.74 -4.62
N PRO A 80 4.02 6.87 -4.30
CA PRO A 80 4.56 8.01 -3.57
C PRO A 80 4.69 9.25 -4.45
N GLU A 81 5.20 10.34 -3.88
CA GLU A 81 5.69 11.50 -4.61
C GLU A 81 6.52 11.10 -5.84
N ALA A 82 6.47 11.93 -6.88
CA ALA A 82 7.08 11.59 -8.16
C ALA A 82 8.60 11.38 -8.05
N GLU A 83 9.24 12.09 -7.14
CA GLU A 83 10.66 12.09 -6.86
C GLU A 83 11.14 10.80 -6.17
N ARG A 84 10.26 10.10 -5.44
CA ARG A 84 10.57 8.93 -4.61
C ARG A 84 10.22 7.59 -5.24
N HIS A 85 9.65 7.59 -6.45
CA HIS A 85 9.10 6.37 -7.04
C HIS A 85 10.14 5.25 -7.21
N CYS A 86 11.41 5.59 -7.44
CA CYS A 86 12.49 4.60 -7.55
C CYS A 86 12.95 4.04 -6.20
N ASP A 87 12.81 4.80 -5.11
CA ASP A 87 13.32 4.41 -3.79
C ASP A 87 12.35 3.48 -3.05
N LEU A 88 11.08 3.47 -3.44
CA LEU A 88 10.01 2.65 -2.87
C LEU A 88 9.60 1.43 -3.71
N ALA A 89 10.25 1.21 -4.86
CA ALA A 89 9.95 0.14 -5.81
C ALA A 89 10.77 -1.14 -5.59
#